data_AF-A0AAU3KVF1-F1
#
_entry.id   AF-A0AAU3KVF1-F1
#
_cell.length_a   1.000
_cell.length_b   1.000
_cell.length_c   1.000
_cell.angle_alpha   90.00
_cell.angle_beta   90.00
_cell.angle_gamma   90.00
#
_symmetry.space_group_name_H-M   'P 1'
#
loop_
_entity.id
_entity.type
_entity.pdbx_description
1 polymer ?
#
loop_
_entity_poly.entity_id
_entity_poly.type
_entity_poly.pdbx_seq_one_letter_code
_entity_poly.pdbx_strand_id
1 'polypeptide(L)'
;MSRRSYDHYCTVSRALDIVGDRWNLLVVRELCSGPRRYSDLFADLPGISTDVLAARLKDLERDGILTRRRVGPRAATAVYELTEAGTALRPALDALSIWGTQLLGDRRPTDAVRAHWFALPLGRAVTELLPSGTATVHIGETTLHYVITEAGITHHDGPATAPDLELHLDLATATDVATGARALADVR
;
A
#
# COMPACT_ATOMS: atom_id res chain seq x y z
N MET A 1 -12.99 -12.19 -20.29
CA MET A 1 -12.53 -11.38 -21.45
C MET A 1 -11.01 -11.46 -21.47
N SER A 2 -10.41 -11.67 -22.64
CA SER A 2 -8.94 -11.58 -22.75
C SER A 2 -8.51 -10.17 -22.35
N ARG A 3 -7.40 -10.09 -21.61
CA ARG A 3 -6.83 -8.82 -21.20
C ARG A 3 -6.38 -8.06 -22.45
N ARG A 4 -6.68 -6.76 -22.51
CA ARG A 4 -6.15 -5.91 -23.58
C ARG A 4 -4.65 -5.82 -23.39
N SER A 5 -3.89 -6.23 -24.41
CA SER A 5 -2.46 -5.98 -24.50
C SER A 5 -2.23 -4.85 -25.49
N TYR A 6 -1.19 -4.06 -25.26
CA TYR A 6 -0.72 -3.07 -26.22
C TYR A 6 0.09 -3.69 -27.38
N ASP A 7 0.52 -4.96 -27.26
CA ASP A 7 1.35 -5.66 -28.26
C ASP A 7 2.68 -4.95 -28.62
N HIS A 8 3.16 -4.07 -27.75
CA HIS A 8 4.45 -3.39 -27.94
C HIS A 8 5.61 -4.20 -27.34
N TYR A 9 6.75 -4.22 -28.03
CA TYR A 9 8.02 -4.65 -27.45
C TYR A 9 8.63 -3.51 -26.61
N CYS A 10 7.96 -3.18 -25.51
CA CYS A 10 8.33 -2.10 -24.60
C CYS A 10 8.11 -2.55 -23.15
N THR A 11 9.12 -2.35 -22.29
CA THR A 11 9.08 -2.77 -20.89
C THR A 11 7.93 -2.13 -20.12
N VAL A 12 7.71 -0.83 -20.31
CA VAL A 12 6.59 -0.09 -19.70
C VAL A 12 5.25 -0.64 -20.19
N SER A 13 5.13 -0.91 -21.50
CA SER A 13 3.91 -1.46 -22.07
C SER A 13 3.56 -2.83 -21.49
N ARG A 14 4.56 -3.71 -21.33
CA ARG A 14 4.39 -5.02 -20.69
C ARG A 14 4.01 -4.91 -19.22
N ALA A 15 4.55 -3.92 -18.50
CA ALA A 15 4.12 -3.63 -17.14
C ALA A 15 2.65 -3.14 -17.10
N LEU A 16 2.26 -2.23 -18.00
CA LEU A 16 0.89 -1.71 -18.08
C LEU A 16 -0.13 -2.79 -18.50
N ASP A 17 0.30 -3.78 -19.27
CA ASP A 17 -0.48 -5.00 -19.52
C ASP A 17 -0.78 -5.77 -18.22
N ILE A 18 -0.11 -5.51 -17.09
CA ILE A 18 -0.38 -6.14 -15.78
C ILE A 18 -0.94 -5.15 -14.77
N VAL A 19 -0.45 -3.90 -14.73
CA VAL A 19 -0.81 -2.95 -13.66
C VAL A 19 -1.58 -1.71 -14.15
N GLY A 20 -1.82 -1.59 -15.45
CA GLY A 20 -2.49 -0.42 -16.04
C GLY A 20 -4.00 -0.31 -15.80
N ASP A 21 -4.64 -1.37 -15.28
CA ASP A 21 -6.01 -1.24 -14.78
C ASP A 21 -6.00 -0.45 -13.46
N ARG A 22 -6.88 0.56 -13.36
CA ARG A 22 -6.92 1.51 -12.23
C ARG A 22 -6.96 0.86 -10.85
N TRP A 23 -7.48 -0.36 -10.73
CA TRP A 23 -7.61 -1.05 -9.45
C TRP A 23 -6.40 -1.94 -9.11
N ASN A 24 -5.58 -2.33 -10.08
CA ASN A 24 -4.54 -3.33 -9.84
C ASN A 24 -3.49 -2.84 -8.85
N LEU A 25 -2.95 -1.64 -9.04
CA LEU A 25 -1.99 -1.07 -8.09
C LEU A 25 -2.62 -0.71 -6.74
N LEU A 26 -3.93 -0.42 -6.71
CA LEU A 26 -4.63 -0.20 -5.44
C LEU A 26 -4.79 -1.51 -4.66
N VAL A 27 -5.06 -2.63 -5.33
CA VAL A 27 -5.05 -3.95 -4.69
C VAL A 27 -3.64 -4.29 -4.17
N VAL A 28 -2.59 -4.03 -4.96
CA VAL A 28 -1.21 -4.24 -4.51
C VAL A 28 -0.87 -3.36 -3.31
N ARG A 29 -1.30 -2.10 -3.29
CA ARG A 29 -1.16 -1.18 -2.15
C ARG A 29 -1.74 -1.78 -0.86
N GLU A 30 -2.98 -2.28 -0.90
CA GLU A 30 -3.62 -2.86 0.30
C GLU A 30 -2.93 -4.14 0.81
N LEU A 31 -2.23 -4.86 -0.07
CA LEU A 31 -1.51 -6.08 0.26
C LEU A 31 -0.05 -5.82 0.69
N CYS A 32 0.45 -4.59 0.59
CA CYS A 32 1.81 -4.24 1.03
C CYS A 32 1.98 -4.39 2.55
N SER A 33 0.93 -4.14 3.34
CA SER A 33 0.94 -4.38 4.80
C SER A 33 0.95 -5.86 5.17
N GLY A 34 0.59 -6.75 4.25
CA GLY A 34 0.48 -8.19 4.47
C GLY A 34 -0.81 -8.81 3.92
N PRO A 35 -1.07 -10.09 4.28
CA PRO A 35 -2.19 -10.84 3.74
C PRO A 35 -3.56 -10.29 4.16
N ARG A 36 -4.49 -10.18 3.20
CA ARG A 36 -5.85 -9.65 3.44
C ARG A 36 -6.93 -10.63 3.01
N ARG A 37 -8.07 -10.64 3.72
CA ARG A 37 -9.27 -11.33 3.24
C ARG A 37 -9.92 -10.53 2.11
N TYR A 38 -10.79 -11.19 1.35
CA TYR A 38 -11.63 -10.51 0.36
C TYR A 38 -12.45 -9.35 0.98
N SER A 39 -13.03 -9.58 2.16
CA SER A 39 -13.84 -8.58 2.87
C SER A 39 -13.04 -7.34 3.23
N ASP A 40 -11.79 -7.53 3.64
CA ASP A 40 -10.91 -6.45 4.09
C ASP A 40 -10.53 -5.59 2.87
N LEU A 41 -10.10 -6.25 1.78
CA LEU A 41 -9.81 -5.58 0.51
C LEU A 41 -11.03 -4.81 -0.03
N PHE A 42 -12.23 -5.37 0.08
CA PHE A 42 -13.45 -4.69 -0.37
C PHE A 42 -13.78 -3.45 0.48
N ALA A 43 -13.57 -3.52 1.80
CA ALA A 43 -13.79 -2.40 2.71
C ALA A 43 -12.77 -1.26 2.54
N ASP A 44 -11.53 -1.62 2.15
CA ASP A 44 -10.41 -0.69 1.97
C ASP A 44 -10.22 -0.20 0.52
N LEU A 45 -11.09 -0.64 -0.40
CA LEU A 45 -11.16 -0.16 -1.78
C LEU A 45 -12.53 0.47 -2.09
N PRO A 46 -12.91 1.58 -1.42
CA PRO A 46 -14.21 2.21 -1.61
C PRO A 46 -14.43 2.59 -3.07
N GLY A 47 -15.60 2.22 -3.62
CA GLY A 47 -15.97 2.46 -5.01
C GLY A 47 -15.68 1.29 -5.96
N ILE A 48 -14.99 0.24 -5.52
CA ILE A 48 -14.88 -1.01 -6.29
C ILE A 48 -16.18 -1.82 -6.16
N SER A 49 -16.64 -2.45 -7.25
CA SER A 49 -17.72 -3.43 -7.16
C SER A 49 -17.17 -4.80 -6.82
N THR A 50 -18.02 -5.70 -6.31
CA THR A 50 -17.63 -7.08 -6.00
C THR A 50 -17.11 -7.82 -7.23
N ASP A 51 -17.78 -7.66 -8.37
CA ASP A 51 -17.40 -8.33 -9.61
C ASP A 51 -16.06 -7.82 -10.14
N VAL A 52 -15.80 -6.51 -10.00
CA VAL A 52 -14.52 -5.91 -10.39
C VAL A 52 -13.42 -6.41 -9.45
N LEU A 53 -13.60 -6.38 -8.13
CA LEU A 53 -12.60 -6.88 -7.20
C LEU A 53 -12.27 -8.36 -7.46
N ALA A 54 -13.28 -9.21 -7.63
CA ALA A 54 -13.10 -10.62 -7.93
C ALA A 54 -12.34 -10.84 -9.26
N ALA A 55 -12.67 -10.07 -10.31
CA ALA A 55 -11.96 -10.13 -11.58
C ALA A 55 -10.50 -9.69 -11.44
N ARG A 56 -10.23 -8.63 -10.68
CA ARG A 56 -8.86 -8.09 -10.46
C ARG A 56 -8.00 -9.07 -9.67
N LEU A 57 -8.53 -9.67 -8.61
CA LEU A 57 -7.82 -10.70 -7.84
C LEU A 57 -7.49 -11.92 -8.69
N LYS A 58 -8.43 -12.39 -9.51
CA LYS A 58 -8.20 -13.52 -10.43
C LYS A 58 -7.14 -13.19 -11.48
N ASP A 59 -7.17 -11.99 -12.05
CA ASP A 59 -6.19 -11.56 -13.05
C ASP A 59 -4.79 -11.43 -12.44
N LEU A 60 -4.66 -10.80 -11.26
CA LEU A 60 -3.37 -10.65 -10.57
C LEU A 60 -2.82 -11.99 -10.07
N GLU A 61 -3.67 -12.94 -9.69
CA GLU A 61 -3.28 -14.32 -9.35
C GLU A 61 -2.74 -15.05 -10.58
N ARG A 62 -3.45 -14.97 -11.72
CA ARG A 62 -2.99 -15.54 -13.00
C ARG A 62 -1.66 -14.95 -13.44
N ASP A 63 -1.50 -13.63 -13.28
CA ASP A 63 -0.30 -12.90 -13.69
C ASP A 63 0.86 -13.07 -12.67
N GLY A 64 0.66 -13.86 -11.61
CA GLY A 64 1.69 -14.21 -10.63
C GLY A 64 2.06 -13.10 -9.65
N ILE A 65 1.24 -12.04 -9.56
CA ILE A 65 1.47 -10.88 -8.68
C ILE A 65 1.03 -11.16 -7.24
N LEU A 66 -0.01 -11.96 -7.08
CA LEU A 66 -0.50 -12.39 -5.77
C LEU A 66 -0.81 -13.88 -5.78
N THR A 67 -0.95 -14.45 -4.59
CA THR A 67 -1.44 -15.82 -4.40
C THR A 67 -2.63 -15.83 -3.46
N ARG A 68 -3.54 -16.79 -3.66
CA ARG A 68 -4.64 -17.06 -2.74
C ARG A 68 -4.32 -18.29 -1.89
N ARG A 69 -4.22 -18.11 -0.57
CA ARG A 69 -4.03 -19.22 0.37
C ARG A 69 -5.17 -19.29 1.38
N ARG A 70 -5.37 -20.47 1.96
CA ARG A 70 -6.33 -20.68 3.04
C ARG A 70 -5.62 -20.74 4.38
N VAL A 71 -6.17 -20.06 5.37
CA VAL A 71 -5.59 -19.90 6.72
C VAL A 71 -6.59 -20.25 7.81
N GLY A 72 -6.07 -20.50 9.00
CA GLY A 72 -6.84 -20.83 10.19
C GLY A 72 -7.22 -22.32 10.29
N PRO A 73 -7.94 -22.71 11.36
CA PRO A 73 -8.35 -24.09 11.59
C PRO A 73 -9.12 -24.64 10.38
N ARG A 74 -8.68 -25.80 9.88
CA ARG A 74 -9.27 -26.47 8.70
C ARG A 74 -9.31 -25.61 7.43
N ALA A 75 -8.42 -24.61 7.33
CA ALA A 75 -8.31 -23.75 6.15
C ALA A 75 -9.62 -22.98 5.83
N ALA A 76 -10.31 -22.51 6.89
CA ALA A 76 -11.64 -21.93 6.78
C ALA A 76 -11.70 -20.57 6.08
N THR A 77 -10.59 -19.83 6.00
CA THR A 77 -10.57 -18.46 5.47
C THR A 77 -9.57 -18.32 4.33
N ALA A 78 -10.02 -17.79 3.19
CA ALA A 78 -9.11 -17.42 2.10
C ALA A 78 -8.55 -16.01 2.32
N VAL A 79 -7.23 -15.88 2.16
CA VAL A 79 -6.50 -14.62 2.14
C VAL A 79 -5.69 -14.51 0.85
N TYR A 80 -5.46 -13.28 0.44
CA TYR A 80 -4.61 -12.91 -0.69
C TYR A 80 -3.32 -12.30 -0.14
N GLU A 81 -2.20 -12.61 -0.78
CA GLU A 81 -0.87 -12.17 -0.36
C GLU A 81 -0.01 -11.92 -1.60
N LEU A 82 0.84 -10.90 -1.57
CA LEU A 82 1.78 -10.63 -2.66
C LEU A 82 2.78 -11.77 -2.80
N THR A 83 3.08 -12.13 -4.04
CA THR A 83 4.26 -12.96 -4.33
C THR A 83 5.52 -12.09 -4.29
N GLU A 84 6.69 -12.69 -4.48
CA GLU A 84 7.93 -11.93 -4.70
C GLU A 84 7.80 -10.93 -5.86
N ALA A 85 7.19 -11.35 -6.98
CA ALA A 85 6.95 -10.48 -8.14
C ALA A 85 5.98 -9.33 -7.80
N GLY A 86 4.97 -9.57 -6.96
CA GLY A 86 4.08 -8.51 -6.50
C GLY A 86 4.74 -7.54 -5.53
N THR A 87 5.56 -8.04 -4.62
CA THR A 87 6.36 -7.21 -3.70
C THR A 87 7.35 -6.33 -4.46
N ALA A 88 7.91 -6.81 -5.57
CA ALA A 88 8.80 -6.03 -6.44
C ALA A 88 8.13 -4.83 -7.12
N LEU A 89 6.79 -4.68 -7.06
CA LEU A 89 6.09 -3.48 -7.52
C LEU A 89 6.15 -2.33 -6.51
N ARG A 90 6.64 -2.57 -5.28
CA ARG A 90 6.69 -1.55 -4.22
C ARG A 90 7.41 -0.26 -4.64
N PRO A 91 8.61 -0.28 -5.26
CA PRO A 91 9.27 0.96 -5.69
C PRO A 91 8.44 1.78 -6.69
N ALA A 92 7.67 1.12 -7.55
CA ALA A 92 6.77 1.81 -8.47
C ALA A 92 5.59 2.47 -7.74
N LEU A 93 5.05 1.81 -6.71
CA LEU A 93 4.04 2.39 -5.83
C LEU A 93 4.58 3.59 -5.05
N ASP A 94 5.79 3.51 -4.51
CA ASP A 94 6.43 4.62 -3.79
C ASP A 94 6.62 5.83 -4.73
N ALA A 95 7.13 5.59 -5.95
CA ALA A 95 7.30 6.65 -6.95
C ALA A 95 5.96 7.29 -7.36
N LEU A 96 4.92 6.48 -7.57
CA LEU A 96 3.56 6.98 -7.85
C LEU A 96 2.98 7.74 -6.67
N SER A 97 3.23 7.30 -5.43
CA SER A 97 2.77 7.97 -4.22
C SER A 97 3.43 9.35 -4.10
N ILE A 98 4.74 9.45 -4.29
CA ILE A 98 5.49 10.72 -4.26
C ILE A 98 5.01 11.66 -5.37
N TRP A 99 4.80 11.15 -6.58
CA TRP A 99 4.28 11.96 -7.68
C TRP A 99 2.83 12.43 -7.40
N GLY A 100 2.02 11.55 -6.82
CA GLY A 100 0.60 11.80 -6.54
C GLY A 100 0.34 12.76 -5.38
N THR A 101 1.29 12.97 -4.45
CA THR A 101 1.10 13.90 -3.32
C THR A 101 0.86 15.34 -3.80
N GLN A 102 1.45 15.73 -4.92
CA GLN A 102 1.26 17.04 -5.56
C GLN A 102 -0.16 17.24 -6.09
N LEU A 103 -0.94 16.16 -6.24
CA LEU A 103 -2.30 16.18 -6.80
C LEU A 103 -3.40 16.14 -5.74
N LEU A 104 -3.07 15.93 -4.45
CA LEU A 104 -4.07 15.74 -3.39
C LEU A 104 -4.94 16.99 -3.17
N GLY A 105 -4.37 18.19 -3.28
CA GLY A 105 -5.09 19.45 -3.07
C GLY A 105 -5.91 19.48 -1.77
N ASP A 106 -7.00 20.24 -1.76
CA ASP A 106 -7.96 20.20 -0.65
C ASP A 106 -8.83 18.94 -0.72
N ARG A 107 -9.03 18.30 0.43
CA ARG A 107 -9.90 17.12 0.54
C ARG A 107 -11.34 17.46 0.15
N ARG A 108 -11.91 16.72 -0.79
CA ARG A 108 -13.33 16.85 -1.17
C ARG A 108 -14.23 16.08 -0.19
N PRO A 109 -15.50 16.48 -0.03
CA PRO A 109 -16.43 15.78 0.86
C PRO A 109 -16.66 14.30 0.51
N THR A 110 -16.47 13.92 -0.74
CA THR A 110 -16.64 12.54 -1.23
C THR A 110 -15.37 11.71 -1.19
N ASP A 111 -14.23 12.30 -0.84
CA ASP A 111 -12.97 11.56 -0.78
C ASP A 111 -13.01 10.60 0.42
N ALA A 112 -12.88 9.32 0.14
CA ALA A 112 -12.65 8.34 1.18
C ALA A 112 -11.27 8.57 1.79
N VAL A 113 -11.16 8.39 3.11
CA VAL A 113 -9.89 8.46 3.81
C VAL A 113 -9.72 7.21 4.67
N ARG A 114 -8.50 6.67 4.65
CA ARG A 114 -8.02 5.64 5.55
C ARG A 114 -6.63 6.03 6.02
N ALA A 115 -6.39 5.98 7.32
CA ALA A 115 -5.12 6.42 7.88
C ALA A 115 -3.94 5.54 7.41
N HIS A 116 -4.15 4.23 7.19
CA HIS A 116 -3.11 3.34 6.67
C HIS A 116 -2.67 3.66 5.24
N TRP A 117 -3.46 4.40 4.45
CA TRP A 117 -3.02 4.84 3.11
C TRP A 117 -1.85 5.83 3.18
N PHE A 118 -1.61 6.46 4.33
CA PHE A 118 -0.47 7.34 4.54
C PHE A 118 0.84 6.57 4.76
N ALA A 119 0.82 5.23 4.82
CA ALA A 119 2.02 4.42 4.96
C ALA A 119 3.04 4.66 3.82
N LEU A 120 2.57 4.74 2.57
CA LEU A 120 3.45 4.99 1.43
C LEU A 120 4.05 6.40 1.45
N PRO A 121 3.26 7.49 1.51
CA PRO A 121 3.84 8.84 1.45
C PRO A 121 4.63 9.23 2.69
N LEU A 122 4.35 8.67 3.87
CA LEU A 122 5.16 8.91 5.08
C LEU A 122 6.48 8.15 5.06
N GLY A 123 6.58 7.04 4.31
CA GLY A 123 7.77 6.18 4.30
C GLY A 123 9.08 6.94 4.04
N ARG A 124 9.07 7.92 3.13
CA ARG A 124 10.23 8.78 2.87
C ARG A 124 10.65 9.57 4.11
N ALA A 125 9.72 10.28 4.74
CA ALA A 125 10.02 11.10 5.90
C ALA A 125 10.50 10.25 7.08
N VAL A 126 9.96 9.03 7.23
CA VAL A 126 10.43 8.06 8.22
C VAL A 126 11.87 7.62 7.92
N THR A 127 12.22 7.29 6.67
CA THR A 127 13.61 6.93 6.30
C THR A 127 14.61 8.07 6.47
N GLU A 128 14.18 9.33 6.35
CA GLU A 128 15.02 10.50 6.60
C GLU A 128 15.36 10.63 8.10
N LEU A 129 14.43 10.25 8.98
CA LEU A 129 14.60 10.31 10.44
C LEU A 129 15.29 9.04 11.01
N LEU A 130 14.99 7.87 10.45
CA LEU A 130 15.55 6.57 10.82
C LEU A 130 16.04 5.84 9.57
N PRO A 131 17.34 5.98 9.20
CA PRO A 131 17.87 5.36 7.98
C PRO A 131 17.88 3.83 7.98
N SER A 132 17.85 3.20 9.16
CA SER A 132 17.78 1.75 9.34
C SER A 132 17.17 1.42 10.69
N GLY A 133 16.38 0.35 10.77
CA GLY A 133 15.72 -0.09 12.00
C GLY A 133 14.22 -0.23 11.83
N THR A 134 13.50 -0.18 12.95
CA THR A 134 12.04 -0.35 12.98
C THR A 134 11.38 0.86 13.61
N ALA A 135 10.36 1.42 12.94
CA ALA A 135 9.61 2.56 13.45
C ALA A 135 8.12 2.22 13.58
N THR A 136 7.53 2.44 14.75
CA THR A 136 6.07 2.40 14.93
C THR A 136 5.49 3.79 14.70
N VAL A 137 4.43 3.89 13.91
CA VAL A 137 3.71 5.14 13.64
C VAL A 137 2.23 4.95 13.96
N HIS A 138 1.72 5.82 14.83
CA HIS A 138 0.31 5.94 15.16
C HIS A 138 -0.28 7.11 14.39
N ILE A 139 -1.40 6.89 13.71
CA ILE A 139 -2.18 7.91 13.00
C ILE A 139 -3.61 7.86 13.53
N GLY A 140 -3.90 8.67 14.55
CA GLY A 140 -5.09 8.49 15.38
C GLY A 140 -5.14 7.07 15.96
N GLU A 141 -6.23 6.35 15.71
CA GLU A 141 -6.43 4.97 16.17
C GLU A 141 -5.70 3.92 15.32
N THR A 142 -5.18 4.30 14.15
CA THR A 142 -4.48 3.35 13.27
C THR A 142 -3.03 3.26 13.66
N THR A 143 -2.52 2.04 13.82
CA THR A 143 -1.10 1.79 14.09
C THR A 143 -0.51 0.95 12.97
N LEU A 144 0.66 1.35 12.50
CA LEU A 144 1.47 0.61 11.55
C LEU A 144 2.93 0.71 11.96
N HIS A 145 3.78 -0.15 11.41
CA HIS A 145 5.22 -0.01 11.58
C HIS A 145 5.96 -0.18 10.26
N TYR A 146 7.13 0.44 10.19
CA TYR A 146 8.08 0.31 9.10
C TYR A 146 9.24 -0.56 9.51
N VAL A 147 9.73 -1.36 8.58
CA VAL A 147 11.02 -2.05 8.69
C VAL A 147 11.92 -1.50 7.60
N ILE A 148 13.06 -0.95 8.01
CA ILE A 148 13.98 -0.21 7.14
C ILE A 148 15.31 -0.94 7.17
N THR A 149 15.71 -1.43 6.01
CA THR A 149 16.94 -2.20 5.81
C THR A 149 17.70 -1.66 4.61
N GLU A 150 18.92 -2.15 4.39
CA GLU A 150 19.67 -1.83 3.16
C GLU A 150 18.92 -2.25 1.88
N ALA A 151 18.05 -3.26 1.96
CA ALA A 151 17.23 -3.73 0.85
C ALA A 151 16.01 -2.83 0.55
N GLY A 152 15.71 -1.88 1.44
CA GLY A 152 14.61 -0.93 1.30
C GLY A 152 13.68 -0.90 2.51
N ILE A 153 12.49 -0.33 2.29
CA ILE A 153 11.47 -0.07 3.30
C ILE A 153 10.21 -0.92 3.07
N THR A 154 9.76 -1.63 4.10
CA THR A 154 8.42 -2.25 4.15
C THR A 154 7.58 -1.62 5.24
N HIS A 155 6.26 -1.81 5.16
CA HIS A 155 5.35 -1.44 6.24
C HIS A 155 4.37 -2.57 6.52
N HIS A 156 3.86 -2.62 7.73
CA HIS A 156 2.94 -3.65 8.21
C HIS A 156 1.93 -3.05 9.19
N ASP A 157 0.78 -3.71 9.31
CA ASP A 157 -0.23 -3.30 10.28
C ASP A 157 0.20 -3.61 11.72
N GLY A 158 -0.24 -2.77 12.64
CA GLY A 158 0.03 -2.91 14.08
C GLY A 158 1.42 -2.40 14.48
N PRO A 159 1.70 -2.37 15.80
CA PRO A 159 2.97 -1.90 16.31
C PRO A 159 4.09 -2.91 16.05
N ALA A 160 5.32 -2.41 15.93
CA ALA A 160 6.49 -3.27 16.02
C ALA A 160 6.64 -3.81 17.44
N THR A 161 7.23 -5.01 17.58
CA THR A 161 7.48 -5.62 18.90
C THR A 161 8.50 -4.82 19.73
N ALA A 162 9.50 -4.23 19.09
CA ALA A 162 10.54 -3.41 19.72
C ALA A 162 10.96 -2.30 18.74
N PRO A 163 10.23 -1.17 18.67
CA PRO A 163 10.57 -0.08 17.76
C PRO A 163 11.80 0.68 18.25
N ASP A 164 12.67 1.07 17.31
CA ASP A 164 13.76 2.03 17.53
C ASP A 164 13.23 3.48 17.55
N LEU A 165 12.06 3.71 16.93
CA LEU A 165 11.39 5.00 16.84
C LEU A 165 9.87 4.82 16.99
N GLU A 166 9.23 5.66 17.78
CA GLU A 166 7.77 5.68 17.95
C GLU A 166 7.25 7.09 17.69
N LEU A 167 6.23 7.21 16.83
CA LEU A 167 5.69 8.49 16.37
C LEU A 167 4.18 8.50 16.53
N HIS A 168 3.63 9.63 16.98
CA HIS A 168 2.19 9.84 17.13
C HIS A 168 1.73 11.03 16.31
N LEU A 169 0.86 10.77 15.34
CA LEU A 169 0.33 11.75 14.40
C LEU A 169 -1.19 11.73 14.49
N ASP A 170 -1.82 12.88 14.33
CA ASP A 170 -3.21 12.92 13.85
C ASP A 170 -3.22 12.87 12.30
N LEU A 171 -4.40 12.70 11.73
CA LEU A 171 -4.56 12.61 10.27
C LEU A 171 -4.12 13.90 9.56
N ALA A 172 -4.33 15.07 10.20
CA ALA A 172 -3.93 16.35 9.64
C ALA A 172 -2.40 16.46 9.55
N THR A 173 -1.69 16.13 10.64
CA THR A 173 -0.23 16.14 10.69
C THR A 173 0.36 15.09 9.76
N ALA A 174 -0.22 13.89 9.67
CA ALA A 174 0.18 12.88 8.68
C ALA A 174 0.04 13.40 7.23
N THR A 175 -0.99 14.21 6.96
CA THR A 175 -1.20 14.84 5.65
C THR A 175 -0.17 15.93 5.37
N ASP A 176 0.11 16.79 6.35
CA ASP A 176 1.13 17.83 6.24
C ASP A 176 2.52 17.22 5.96
N VAL A 177 2.87 16.14 6.65
CA VAL A 177 4.14 15.43 6.44
C VAL A 177 4.16 14.75 5.06
N ALA A 178 3.09 14.04 4.70
CA ALA A 178 2.98 13.34 3.41
C ALA A 178 3.08 14.29 2.20
N THR A 179 2.61 15.53 2.34
CA THR A 179 2.63 16.55 1.29
C THR A 179 3.89 17.44 1.33
N GLY A 180 4.74 17.29 2.36
CA GLY A 180 5.93 18.10 2.56
C GLY A 180 5.66 19.49 3.13
N ALA A 181 4.44 19.77 3.59
CA ALA A 181 4.09 21.03 4.27
C ALA A 181 4.69 21.12 5.68
N ARG A 182 5.04 19.97 6.30
CA ARG A 182 5.71 19.89 7.60
C ARG A 182 6.79 18.81 7.56
N ALA A 183 7.96 19.07 8.14
CA ALA A 183 8.97 18.03 8.32
C ALA A 183 8.57 17.10 9.47
N LEU A 184 8.82 15.79 9.32
CA LEU A 184 8.49 14.82 10.37
C LEU A 184 9.30 15.06 11.65
N ALA A 185 10.53 15.56 11.53
CA ALA A 185 11.38 15.91 12.66
C ALA A 185 10.80 17.04 13.55
N ASP A 186 9.87 17.83 13.03
CA ASP A 186 9.20 18.91 13.76
C ASP A 186 7.94 18.42 14.50
N VAL A 187 7.53 17.16 14.28
CA VAL A 187 6.40 16.57 14.97
C VAL A 187 6.85 16.07 16.33
N ARG A 188 6.31 16.69 17.39
CA ARG A 188 6.56 16.34 18.80
C ARG A 188 5.57 15.31 19.31
#